data_AF-I3T7S8-F1
#
_entry.id   AF-I3T7S8-F1
#
_cell.length_a   1.000
_cell.length_b   1.000
_cell.length_c   1.000
_cell.angle_alpha   90.00
_cell.angle_beta   90.00
_cell.angle_gamma   90.00
#
_symmetry.space_group_name_H-M   'P 1'
#
loop_
_entity.id
_entity.type
_entity.pdbx_description
1 polymer ?
#
loop_
_entity_poly.entity_id
_entity_poly.type
_entity_poly.pdbx_seq_one_letter_code
_entity_poly.pdbx_strand_id
1 'polypeptide(L)'
;MDSLQPNTITDSETSPDSNHKKRRKITHPQNPLNLMPWRSNADQQIYSLRLANALCRIPRPAAQIRDTADRVLAATAKGRTRWSRAILTRRKKLRIKKVKRAASGLRRAAIGRRKRLPAVQKKARVLGRLVPGCRKVSFPNLLEEATDYISALEMQVRAMAALAELLSGGAPAAHVLT
;
A
#
# COMPACT_ATOMS: atom_id res chain seq x y z
N MET A 1 18.50 -69.34 3.99
CA MET A 1 18.70 -68.53 2.77
C MET A 1 17.50 -68.78 1.87
N ASP A 2 17.06 -67.73 1.16
CA ASP A 2 15.96 -67.67 0.18
C ASP A 2 14.53 -67.71 0.78
N SER A 3 13.81 -66.60 0.92
CA SER A 3 13.28 -65.60 -0.04
C SER A 3 11.80 -65.83 -0.33
N LEU A 4 11.05 -64.82 0.10
CA LEU A 4 9.64 -64.49 -0.13
C LEU A 4 9.18 -64.69 -1.58
N GLN A 5 7.94 -65.14 -1.78
CA GLN A 5 6.93 -64.43 -2.59
C GLN A 5 5.51 -64.81 -2.16
N PRO A 6 4.62 -63.81 -2.05
CA PRO A 6 3.28 -63.95 -2.59
C PRO A 6 2.91 -62.83 -3.58
N ASN A 7 2.27 -63.28 -4.67
CA ASN A 7 1.29 -62.64 -5.55
C ASN A 7 0.94 -61.16 -5.36
N THR A 8 0.85 -60.42 -6.48
CA THR A 8 -0.41 -60.12 -7.21
C THR A 8 -0.16 -59.03 -8.25
N ILE A 9 -0.63 -59.26 -9.48
CA ILE A 9 -0.84 -58.22 -10.49
C ILE A 9 -2.29 -57.78 -10.34
N THR A 10 -2.56 -56.49 -10.18
CA THR A 10 -3.83 -55.87 -10.58
C THR A 10 -3.60 -54.38 -10.78
N ASP A 11 -3.61 -53.97 -12.05
CA ASP A 11 -3.68 -52.58 -12.46
C ASP A 11 -5.00 -51.94 -12.01
N SER A 12 -4.95 -50.71 -11.51
CA SER A 12 -6.08 -49.79 -11.53
C SER A 12 -5.58 -48.35 -11.42
N GLU A 13 -5.46 -47.74 -12.59
CA GLU A 13 -5.64 -46.32 -12.87
C GLU A 13 -6.48 -45.58 -11.83
N THR A 14 -5.97 -44.48 -11.25
CA THR A 14 -6.73 -43.26 -10.91
C THR A 14 -5.77 -42.09 -10.67
N SER A 15 -5.48 -41.36 -11.75
CA SER A 15 -5.20 -39.92 -11.79
C SER A 15 -6.47 -39.13 -11.34
N PRO A 16 -6.49 -37.81 -11.00
CA PRO A 16 -5.45 -36.76 -10.99
C PRO A 16 -5.44 -35.89 -9.70
N ASP A 17 -4.63 -34.82 -9.74
CA ASP A 17 -4.91 -33.49 -9.19
C ASP A 17 -3.95 -32.96 -8.10
N SER A 18 -2.65 -32.91 -8.44
CA SER A 18 -1.69 -32.04 -7.75
C SER A 18 -1.90 -30.60 -8.19
N ASN A 19 -2.71 -29.88 -7.40
CA ASN A 19 -2.91 -28.43 -7.49
C ASN A 19 -1.63 -27.65 -7.13
N HIS A 20 -0.61 -27.73 -7.99
CA HIS A 20 0.49 -26.79 -8.00
C HIS A 20 -0.04 -25.46 -8.52
N LYS A 21 -0.55 -24.64 -7.60
CA LYS A 21 -0.83 -23.22 -7.82
C LYS A 21 0.40 -22.58 -8.45
N LYS A 22 0.33 -22.42 -9.78
CA LYS A 22 1.23 -21.67 -10.65
C LYS A 22 1.60 -20.36 -9.95
N ARG A 23 2.72 -20.38 -9.25
CA ARG A 23 3.39 -19.19 -8.70
C ARG A 23 3.79 -18.38 -9.92
N ARG A 24 2.98 -17.37 -10.25
CA ARG A 24 3.30 -16.41 -11.31
C ARG A 24 4.69 -15.83 -10.97
N LYS A 25 5.68 -16.15 -11.81
CA LYS A 25 7.01 -15.57 -11.80
C LYS A 25 6.78 -14.07 -11.99
N ILE A 26 6.98 -13.28 -10.94
CA ILE A 26 6.88 -11.83 -11.03
C ILE A 26 8.09 -11.39 -11.85
N THR A 27 7.86 -11.13 -13.14
CA THR A 27 8.75 -10.37 -13.99
C THR A 27 9.06 -9.07 -13.26
N HIS A 28 10.29 -8.94 -12.78
CA HIS A 28 10.83 -7.67 -12.31
C HIS A 28 10.87 -6.74 -13.52
N PRO A 29 10.10 -5.63 -13.57
CA PRO A 29 10.37 -4.61 -14.56
C PRO A 29 11.72 -3.99 -14.18
N GLN A 30 12.75 -4.30 -14.97
CA GLN A 30 14.05 -3.65 -14.88
C GLN A 30 13.91 -2.20 -15.34
N ASN A 31 13.48 -1.31 -14.44
CA ASN A 31 13.95 0.09 -14.39
C ASN A 31 13.47 0.79 -13.09
N PRO A 32 14.23 0.77 -11.98
CA PRO A 32 13.79 1.41 -10.73
C PRO A 32 13.89 2.93 -10.72
N LEU A 33 14.39 3.57 -11.79
CA LEU A 33 14.68 5.01 -11.81
C LEU A 33 13.69 5.86 -12.62
N ASN A 34 12.77 5.28 -13.38
CA ASN A 34 11.91 6.04 -14.27
C ASN A 34 10.41 5.83 -14.02
N LEU A 35 9.76 6.96 -13.68
CA LEU A 35 8.32 7.20 -13.55
C LEU A 35 7.63 6.56 -12.34
N MET A 36 7.98 7.06 -11.16
CA MET A 36 7.00 7.11 -10.09
C MET A 36 5.79 7.94 -10.57
N PRO A 37 4.55 7.40 -10.50
CA PRO A 37 3.38 8.04 -11.09
C PRO A 37 3.21 9.50 -10.68
N TRP A 38 3.61 9.83 -9.47
CA TRP A 38 3.37 11.14 -8.86
C TRP A 38 4.22 12.29 -9.39
N ARG A 39 5.19 12.00 -10.28
CA ARG A 39 6.04 13.01 -10.93
C ARG A 39 5.59 13.35 -12.35
N SER A 40 4.76 12.52 -12.98
CA SER A 40 4.29 12.74 -14.34
C SER A 40 3.03 13.62 -14.37
N ASN A 41 2.98 14.57 -15.30
CA ASN A 41 1.80 15.43 -15.49
C ASN A 41 0.56 14.59 -15.86
N ALA A 42 0.72 13.56 -16.71
CA ALA A 42 -0.39 12.69 -17.11
C ALA A 42 -1.01 11.94 -15.92
N ASP A 43 -0.19 11.42 -15.01
CA ASP A 43 -0.65 10.72 -13.81
C ASP A 43 -1.31 11.69 -12.81
N GLN A 44 -0.82 12.94 -12.74
CA GLN A 44 -1.46 14.00 -11.97
C GLN A 44 -2.88 14.28 -12.48
N GLN A 45 -3.08 14.36 -13.81
CA GLN A 45 -4.42 14.54 -14.41
C GLN A 45 -5.34 13.34 -14.15
N ILE A 46 -4.82 12.12 -14.27
CA ILE A 46 -5.59 10.90 -13.96
C ILE A 46 -6.03 10.90 -12.49
N TYR A 47 -5.13 11.32 -11.59
CA TYR A 47 -5.44 11.42 -10.18
C TYR A 47 -6.48 12.50 -9.88
N SER A 48 -6.31 13.72 -10.40
CA SER A 48 -7.23 14.84 -10.15
C SER A 48 -8.65 14.52 -10.64
N LEU A 49 -8.77 13.93 -11.84
CA LEU A 49 -10.05 13.49 -12.40
C LEU A 49 -10.73 12.43 -11.52
N ARG A 50 -9.97 11.45 -11.04
CA ARG A 50 -10.51 10.40 -10.14
C ARG A 50 -10.91 10.99 -8.78
N LEU A 51 -10.13 11.93 -8.27
CA LEU A 51 -10.39 12.60 -7.00
C LEU A 51 -11.68 13.42 -7.07
N ALA A 52 -11.83 14.27 -8.09
CA ALA A 52 -13.03 15.08 -8.31
C ALA A 52 -14.28 14.19 -8.39
N ASN A 53 -14.24 13.16 -9.24
CA ASN A 53 -15.33 12.20 -9.39
C ASN A 53 -15.69 11.49 -8.07
N ALA A 54 -14.69 11.12 -7.27
CA ALA A 54 -14.93 10.45 -5.99
C ALA A 54 -15.51 11.40 -4.94
N LEU A 55 -15.08 12.66 -4.92
CA LEU A 55 -15.57 13.66 -3.97
C LEU A 55 -17.02 14.08 -4.26
N CYS A 56 -17.44 14.13 -5.53
CA CYS A 56 -18.84 14.38 -5.89
C CYS A 56 -19.82 13.31 -5.38
N ARG A 57 -19.33 12.09 -5.07
CA ARG A 57 -20.16 10.94 -4.67
C ARG A 57 -20.31 10.76 -3.16
N ILE A 58 -19.56 11.50 -2.34
CA ILE A 58 -19.60 11.35 -0.88
C ILE A 58 -20.42 12.46 -0.22
N PRO A 59 -21.23 12.14 0.81
CA PRO A 59 -21.68 13.17 1.75
C PRO A 59 -20.44 13.82 2.39
N ARG A 60 -20.55 15.07 2.86
CA ARG A 60 -19.38 15.93 3.16
C ARG A 60 -18.80 15.90 4.60
N PRO A 61 -18.68 14.78 5.35
CA PRO A 61 -17.79 14.78 6.52
C PRO A 61 -16.32 14.97 6.09
N ALA A 62 -15.60 15.90 6.72
CA ALA A 62 -14.18 16.17 6.43
C ALA A 62 -13.28 14.92 6.55
N ALA A 63 -13.62 14.01 7.47
CA ALA A 63 -12.92 12.73 7.62
C ALA A 63 -13.08 11.81 6.39
N GLN A 64 -14.22 11.87 5.70
CA GLN A 64 -14.50 11.05 4.52
C GLN A 64 -13.79 11.59 3.27
N ILE A 65 -13.59 12.91 3.19
CA ILE A 65 -12.81 13.57 2.13
C ILE A 65 -11.35 13.10 2.21
N ARG A 66 -10.72 13.19 3.38
CA ARG A 66 -9.34 12.73 3.59
C ARG A 66 -9.16 11.25 3.27
N ASP A 67 -10.04 10.41 3.81
CA ASP A 67 -10.01 8.96 3.54
C ASP A 67 -10.19 8.66 2.04
N THR A 68 -11.04 9.41 1.35
CA THR A 68 -11.27 9.25 -0.10
C THR A 68 -10.06 9.67 -0.91
N ALA A 69 -9.46 10.82 -0.58
CA ALA A 69 -8.24 11.30 -1.24
C ALA A 69 -7.10 10.29 -1.11
N ASP A 70 -6.84 9.78 0.10
CA ASP A 70 -5.82 8.77 0.34
C ASP A 70 -6.09 7.46 -0.40
N ARG A 71 -7.36 7.07 -0.53
CA ARG A 71 -7.77 5.86 -1.28
C ARG A 71 -7.59 6.02 -2.78
N VAL A 72 -8.00 7.15 -3.34
CA VAL A 72 -7.80 7.47 -4.75
C VAL A 72 -6.31 7.50 -5.05
N LEU A 73 -5.52 8.11 -4.17
CA LEU A 73 -4.06 8.15 -4.26
C LEU A 73 -3.47 6.73 -4.25
N ALA A 74 -3.86 5.89 -3.29
CA ALA A 74 -3.38 4.52 -3.25
C ALA A 74 -3.81 3.68 -4.47
N ALA A 75 -5.00 3.94 -5.02
CA ALA A 75 -5.53 3.23 -6.18
C ALA A 75 -4.83 3.63 -7.49
N THR A 76 -4.47 4.89 -7.68
CA THR A 76 -3.70 5.34 -8.86
C THR A 76 -2.25 4.84 -8.82
N ALA A 77 -1.65 4.64 -7.64
CA ALA A 77 -0.39 3.90 -7.50
C ALA A 77 -0.48 2.40 -7.85
N LYS A 78 -1.68 1.86 -8.12
CA LYS A 78 -1.93 0.47 -8.53
C LYS A 78 -1.33 -0.59 -7.59
N GLY A 79 -1.12 -0.26 -6.32
CA GLY A 79 -0.51 -1.17 -5.34
C GLY A 79 0.97 -1.48 -5.59
N ARG A 80 1.67 -0.69 -6.41
CA ARG A 80 3.10 -0.88 -6.74
C ARG A 80 4.00 -0.61 -5.53
N THR A 81 3.65 0.39 -4.73
CA THR A 81 4.41 0.79 -3.52
C THR A 81 3.91 0.05 -2.27
N ARG A 82 4.71 -0.03 -1.21
CA ARG A 82 4.26 -0.61 0.08
C ARG A 82 3.19 0.28 0.71
N TRP A 83 3.35 1.59 0.64
CA TRP A 83 2.40 2.52 1.23
C TRP A 83 1.01 2.43 0.58
N SER A 84 0.92 2.27 -0.75
CA SER A 84 -0.37 2.13 -1.45
C SER A 84 -1.10 0.84 -1.03
N ARG A 85 -0.38 -0.28 -0.97
CA ARG A 85 -0.90 -1.55 -0.43
C ARG A 85 -1.34 -1.42 1.03
N ALA A 86 -0.59 -0.67 1.85
CA ALA A 86 -0.93 -0.45 3.25
C ALA A 86 -2.23 0.36 3.42
N ILE A 87 -2.45 1.38 2.59
CA ILE A 87 -3.68 2.18 2.59
C ILE A 87 -4.87 1.33 2.14
N LEU A 88 -4.75 0.61 1.02
CA LEU A 88 -5.84 -0.23 0.48
C LEU A 88 -6.26 -1.35 1.44
N THR A 89 -5.32 -1.89 2.23
CA THR A 89 -5.59 -2.97 3.19
C THR A 89 -6.02 -2.49 4.58
N ARG A 90 -5.98 -1.18 4.85
CA ARG A 90 -6.21 -0.58 6.19
C ARG A 90 -7.61 -0.92 6.75
N ARG A 91 -8.67 -0.82 5.95
CA ARG A 91 -10.04 -1.16 6.39
C ARG A 91 -10.29 -2.67 6.55
N LYS A 92 -9.66 -3.51 5.71
CA LYS A 92 -9.76 -4.97 5.84
C LYS A 92 -9.17 -5.44 7.18
N LYS A 93 -8.02 -4.89 7.58
CA LYS A 93 -7.40 -5.18 8.88
C LYS A 93 -8.25 -4.70 10.06
N LEU A 94 -8.88 -3.52 9.99
CA LEU A 94 -9.77 -3.04 11.06
C LEU A 94 -11.00 -3.93 11.22
N ARG A 95 -11.61 -4.40 10.12
CA ARG A 95 -12.73 -5.35 10.15
C ARG A 95 -12.34 -6.71 10.76
N ILE A 96 -11.22 -7.29 10.33
CA ILE A 96 -10.73 -8.57 10.87
C ILE A 96 -10.36 -8.46 12.36
N LYS A 97 -9.77 -7.33 12.78
CA LYS A 97 -9.44 -7.09 14.20
C LYS A 97 -10.69 -6.91 15.06
N LYS A 98 -11.78 -6.36 14.52
CA LYS A 98 -13.07 -6.26 15.23
C LYS A 98 -13.66 -7.63 15.51
N VAL A 99 -13.55 -8.57 14.56
CA VAL A 99 -14.03 -9.96 14.73
C VAL A 99 -13.15 -10.76 15.71
N LYS A 100 -11.83 -10.57 15.70
CA LYS A 100 -10.90 -11.30 16.59
C LYS A 100 -10.80 -10.76 18.03
N ARG A 101 -11.45 -9.65 18.37
CA ARG A 101 -11.38 -9.06 19.72
C ARG A 101 -12.21 -9.80 20.79
N ALA A 102 -12.90 -10.88 20.42
CA ALA A 102 -13.53 -11.79 21.38
C ALA A 102 -12.58 -12.89 21.93
N ALA A 103 -11.40 -13.09 21.35
CA ALA A 103 -10.50 -14.18 21.75
C ALA A 103 -9.02 -13.80 21.57
N SER A 104 -8.43 -13.09 22.55
CA SER A 104 -6.98 -13.03 22.70
C SER A 104 -6.63 -12.43 24.05
N GLY A 105 -6.55 -13.30 25.05
CA GLY A 105 -5.97 -13.00 26.35
C GLY A 105 -4.54 -12.49 26.25
N LEU A 106 -4.25 -11.60 27.20
CA LEU A 106 -2.96 -11.21 27.78
C LEU A 106 -1.69 -11.80 27.12
N ARG A 107 -0.89 -10.93 26.48
CA ARG A 107 0.54 -11.22 26.24
C ARG A 107 1.40 -10.17 26.93
N ARG A 108 2.03 -10.59 28.03
CA ARG A 108 2.99 -9.83 28.85
C ARG A 108 4.10 -9.26 27.97
N ALA A 109 4.36 -7.97 28.12
CA ALA A 109 5.50 -7.31 27.50
C ALA A 109 6.77 -7.72 28.24
N ALA A 110 7.69 -8.40 27.56
CA ALA A 110 9.06 -8.54 28.04
C ALA A 110 9.70 -7.15 28.05
N ILE A 111 9.90 -6.60 29.26
CA ILE A 111 10.60 -5.33 29.49
C ILE A 111 12.10 -5.61 29.31
N GLY A 112 12.53 -5.76 28.07
CA GLY A 112 13.94 -5.79 27.71
C GLY A 112 14.51 -4.37 27.84
N ARG A 113 15.67 -4.23 28.52
CA ARG A 113 16.40 -2.97 28.67
C ARG A 113 16.46 -2.22 27.34
N ARG A 114 15.85 -1.03 27.28
CA ARG A 114 15.90 -0.15 26.10
C ARG A 114 17.33 0.34 25.91
N LYS A 115 18.17 -0.41 25.19
CA LYS A 115 19.47 0.09 24.71
C LYS A 115 19.21 1.42 23.99
N ARG A 116 19.91 2.49 24.40
CA ARG A 116 19.77 3.82 23.78
C ARG A 116 20.14 3.68 22.31
N LEU A 117 19.14 3.72 21.43
CA LEU A 117 19.39 3.66 19.99
C LEU A 117 20.10 4.95 19.55
N PRO A 118 21.02 4.88 18.58
CA PRO A 118 21.59 6.05 17.92
C PRO A 118 20.49 7.01 17.45
N ALA A 119 20.79 8.31 17.39
CA ALA A 119 19.84 9.34 16.99
C ALA A 119 19.19 9.04 15.62
N VAL A 120 20.00 8.57 14.65
CA VAL A 120 19.54 8.17 13.31
C VAL A 120 18.50 7.05 13.38
N GLN A 121 18.73 6.02 14.21
CA GLN A 121 17.77 4.91 14.36
C GLN A 121 16.46 5.34 15.03
N LYS A 122 16.51 6.32 15.95
CA LYS A 122 15.30 6.90 16.54
C LYS A 122 14.48 7.63 15.48
N LYS A 123 15.12 8.45 14.63
CA LYS A 123 14.47 9.17 13.53
C LYS A 123 13.92 8.21 12.48
N ALA A 124 14.67 7.16 12.12
CA ALA A 124 14.19 6.09 11.23
C ALA A 124 12.91 5.42 11.78
N ARG A 125 12.83 5.16 13.09
CA ARG A 125 11.61 4.62 13.72
C ARG A 125 10.42 5.57 13.65
N VAL A 126 10.66 6.88 13.75
CA VAL A 126 9.61 7.89 13.58
C VAL A 126 9.13 7.89 12.13
N LEU A 127 10.04 7.96 11.18
CA LEU A 127 9.72 7.95 9.76
C LEU A 127 8.94 6.69 9.35
N GLY A 128 9.34 5.50 9.83
CA GLY A 128 8.61 4.25 9.60
C GLY A 128 7.21 4.20 10.20
N ARG A 129 6.87 5.07 11.15
CA ARG A 129 5.49 5.22 11.67
C ARG A 129 4.66 6.20 10.85
N LEU A 130 5.29 7.18 10.21
CA LEU A 130 4.64 8.18 9.36
C LEU A 130 4.28 7.60 8.00
N VAL A 131 5.23 6.89 7.37
CA VAL A 131 5.00 6.29 6.04
C VAL A 131 4.12 5.03 6.19
N PRO A 132 2.97 4.94 5.51
CA PRO A 132 2.09 3.78 5.60
C PRO A 132 2.83 2.48 5.26
N GLY A 133 2.69 1.47 6.11
CA GLY A 133 3.29 0.14 5.88
C GLY A 133 4.78 0.01 6.21
N CYS A 134 5.48 1.06 6.64
CA CYS A 134 6.94 1.06 6.76
C CYS A 134 7.49 0.92 8.19
N ARG A 135 6.72 0.35 9.14
CA ARG A 135 7.14 0.26 10.57
C ARG A 135 8.31 -0.69 10.85
N LYS A 136 8.60 -1.63 9.96
CA LYS A 136 9.58 -2.72 10.16
C LYS A 136 10.33 -3.04 8.86
N VAL A 137 10.73 -2.01 8.12
CA VAL A 137 11.52 -2.17 6.88
C VAL A 137 12.96 -1.75 7.13
N SER A 138 13.87 -2.16 6.24
CA SER A 138 15.26 -1.69 6.24
C SER A 138 15.33 -0.18 6.02
N PHE A 139 16.40 0.46 6.50
CA PHE A 139 16.56 1.91 6.40
C PHE A 139 16.59 2.43 4.96
N PRO A 140 17.30 1.80 3.98
CA PRO A 140 17.28 2.25 2.59
C PRO A 140 15.87 2.23 1.97
N ASN A 141 15.16 1.10 2.10
CA ASN A 141 13.80 0.95 1.58
C ASN A 141 12.81 1.91 2.25
N LEU A 142 13.06 2.30 3.52
CA LEU A 142 12.27 3.31 4.20
C LEU A 142 12.41 4.68 3.52
N LEU A 143 13.63 5.05 3.12
CA LEU A 143 13.90 6.33 2.47
C LEU A 143 13.30 6.37 1.05
N GLU A 144 13.41 5.27 0.30
CA GLU A 144 12.77 5.14 -1.02
C GLU A 144 11.24 5.33 -0.90
N GLU A 145 10.58 4.54 -0.04
CA GLU A 145 9.12 4.64 0.15
C GLU A 145 8.70 6.00 0.75
N ALA A 146 9.54 6.62 1.57
CA ALA A 146 9.28 7.97 2.09
C ALA A 146 9.33 9.02 0.97
N THR A 147 10.33 8.95 0.10
CA THR A 147 10.51 9.89 -1.02
C THR A 147 9.33 9.80 -1.99
N ASP A 148 8.90 8.58 -2.30
CA ASP A 148 7.71 8.33 -3.12
C ASP A 148 6.43 8.84 -2.47
N TYR A 149 6.28 8.62 -1.16
CA TYR A 149 5.09 9.05 -0.43
C TYR A 149 5.01 10.57 -0.29
N ILE A 150 6.14 11.27 -0.09
CA ILE A 150 6.19 12.74 -0.12
C ILE A 150 5.69 13.26 -1.47
N SER A 151 6.24 12.74 -2.58
CA SER A 151 5.83 13.15 -3.93
C SER A 151 4.33 12.93 -4.17
N ALA A 152 3.79 11.82 -3.67
CA ALA A 152 2.36 11.50 -3.76
C ALA A 152 1.49 12.47 -2.93
N LEU A 153 1.93 12.81 -1.71
CA LEU A 153 1.24 13.77 -0.84
C LEU A 153 1.25 15.18 -1.41
N GLU A 154 2.38 15.64 -1.96
CA GLU A 154 2.47 16.94 -2.62
C GLU A 154 1.46 17.06 -3.76
N MET A 155 1.36 16.03 -4.60
CA MET A 155 0.41 16.02 -5.70
C MET A 155 -1.05 15.95 -5.20
N GLN A 156 -1.34 15.22 -4.12
CA GLN A 156 -2.65 15.25 -3.45
C GLN A 156 -3.00 16.67 -2.97
N VAL A 157 -2.07 17.36 -2.33
CA VAL A 157 -2.27 18.75 -1.85
C VAL A 157 -2.50 19.70 -3.02
N ARG A 158 -1.70 19.63 -4.10
CA ARG A 158 -1.89 20.43 -5.31
C ARG A 158 -3.28 20.24 -5.92
N ALA A 159 -3.74 19.00 -6.07
CA ALA A 159 -5.06 18.71 -6.64
C ALA A 159 -6.21 19.16 -5.74
N MET A 160 -6.10 18.92 -4.43
CA MET A 160 -7.11 19.34 -3.46
C MET A 160 -7.21 20.87 -3.37
N ALA A 161 -6.09 21.59 -3.46
CA ALA A 161 -6.06 23.05 -3.51
C ALA A 161 -6.75 23.58 -4.78
N ALA A 162 -6.40 23.03 -5.96
CA ALA A 162 -7.06 23.42 -7.21
C ALA A 162 -8.58 23.20 -7.18
N LEU A 163 -9.05 22.10 -6.59
CA LEU A 163 -10.49 21.86 -6.40
C LEU A 163 -11.12 22.87 -5.43
N ALA A 164 -10.42 23.26 -4.36
CA ALA A 164 -10.93 24.26 -3.43
C ALA A 164 -11.07 25.64 -4.08
N GLU A 165 -10.09 26.06 -4.89
CA GLU A 165 -10.15 27.32 -5.65
C GLU A 165 -11.35 27.33 -6.61
N LEU A 166 -11.51 26.26 -7.41
CA LEU A 166 -12.65 26.12 -8.33
C LEU A 166 -14.00 26.16 -7.61
N LEU A 167 -14.10 25.57 -6.42
CA LEU A 167 -15.32 25.57 -5.61
C LEU A 167 -15.56 26.90 -4.88
N SER A 168 -14.51 27.69 -4.63
CA SER A 168 -14.59 29.00 -4.00
C SER A 168 -14.88 30.12 -5.00
N GLY A 169 -15.06 29.80 -6.29
CA GLY A 169 -15.24 30.78 -7.36
C GLY A 169 -13.95 31.46 -7.83
N GLY A 170 -12.79 30.98 -7.37
CA GLY A 170 -11.49 31.44 -7.85
C GLY A 170 -11.18 30.81 -9.20
N ALA A 171 -11.15 31.61 -10.26
CA ALA A 171 -10.67 31.17 -11.56
C ALA A 171 -9.22 30.63 -11.41
N PRO A 172 -8.88 29.49 -12.04
CA PRO A 172 -7.52 28.97 -11.96
C PRO A 172 -6.59 30.01 -12.59
N ALA A 173 -5.55 30.41 -11.86
CA ALA A 173 -4.42 31.16 -12.41
C ALA A 173 -3.69 30.26 -13.43
N ALA A 174 -4.30 30.08 -14.59
CA ALA A 174 -3.64 29.56 -15.77
C ALA A 174 -2.59 30.60 -16.15
N HIS A 175 -1.33 30.20 -16.01
CA HIS A 175 -0.17 30.89 -16.54
C HIS A 175 -0.49 31.49 -17.92
N VAL A 176 -0.62 32.81 -17.95
CA VAL A 176 -0.39 33.62 -19.13
C VAL A 176 1.11 33.58 -19.35
N LEU A 177 1.55 32.80 -20.33
CA LEU A 177 2.84 33.02 -20.99
C LEU A 177 2.53 33.22 -22.46
N THR A 178 2.35 34.51 -22.78
CA THR A 178 2.78 35.13 -24.03
C THR A 178 4.25 34.88 -24.28
#